data_AF-A0A7J6SJ10-F1
#
_entry.id   AF-A0A7J6SJ10-F1
#
_cell.length_a   1.000
_cell.length_b   1.000
_cell.length_c   1.000
_cell.angle_alpha   90.00
_cell.angle_beta   90.00
_cell.angle_gamma   90.00
#
_symmetry.space_group_name_H-M   'P 1'
#
loop_
_entity.id
_entity.type
_entity.pdbx_description
1 polymer ?
#
loop_
_entity_poly.entity_id
_entity_poly.type
_entity_poly.pdbx_seq_one_letter_code
_entity_poly.pdbx_strand_id
1 'polypeptide(L)'
;ASEALPEDSESVVEETDVEYINGYLAKMHPRAGLQCQVMEGKGRTLTSKKHHKIGDVIFVEPPLHIVCEEAGDPDFEEIKKLCDVEGDMDYDPLWYWCSLRSLTDADLPSNSKRVAL
;
A
#
# COMPACT_ATOMS: atom_id res chain seq x y z
N ALA A 1 -33.74 -19.01 4.81
CA ALA A 1 -33.54 -17.62 4.35
C ALA A 1 -32.09 -17.52 3.94
N SER A 2 -31.84 -17.23 2.67
CA SER A 2 -30.48 -17.08 2.13
C SER A 2 -30.02 -15.68 2.47
N GLU A 3 -29.02 -15.57 3.34
CA GLU A 3 -28.36 -14.30 3.65
C GLU A 3 -27.44 -13.99 2.47
N ALA A 4 -27.83 -13.03 1.65
CA ALA A 4 -27.02 -12.58 0.53
C ALA A 4 -25.81 -11.84 1.08
N LEU A 5 -24.62 -12.27 0.66
CA LEU A 5 -23.35 -11.58 0.94
C LEU A 5 -23.44 -10.14 0.43
N PRO A 6 -22.88 -9.16 1.16
CA PRO A 6 -22.84 -7.77 0.70
C PRO A 6 -22.06 -7.71 -0.62
N GLU A 7 -22.69 -7.11 -1.63
CA GLU A 7 -22.10 -6.87 -2.94
C GLU A 7 -20.78 -6.11 -2.77
N ASP A 8 -19.72 -6.62 -3.40
CA ASP A 8 -18.41 -5.98 -3.50
C ASP A 8 -18.62 -4.50 -3.86
N SER A 9 -18.30 -3.60 -2.94
CA SER A 9 -18.33 -2.17 -3.23
C SER A 9 -17.22 -1.90 -4.24
N GLU A 10 -17.58 -1.77 -5.52
CA GLU A 10 -16.67 -1.31 -6.56
C GLU A 10 -16.09 0.04 -6.13
N SER A 11 -14.83 0.04 -5.70
CA SER A 11 -14.12 1.26 -5.38
C SER A 11 -14.02 2.09 -6.65
N VAL A 12 -14.76 3.21 -6.72
CA VAL A 12 -14.66 4.17 -7.82
C VAL A 12 -13.23 4.71 -7.81
N VAL A 13 -12.40 4.25 -8.74
CA VAL A 13 -11.07 4.81 -8.92
C VAL A 13 -11.24 6.17 -9.57
N GLU A 14 -11.09 7.23 -8.78
CA GLU A 14 -11.31 8.60 -9.25
C GLU A 14 -10.25 9.01 -10.29
N GLU A 15 -10.64 9.82 -11.29
CA GLU A 15 -9.71 10.36 -12.29
C GLU A 15 -8.52 11.10 -11.64
N THR A 16 -8.74 11.66 -10.45
CA THR A 16 -7.74 12.28 -9.57
C THR A 16 -6.54 11.37 -9.30
N ASP A 17 -6.75 10.06 -9.15
CA ASP A 17 -5.67 9.10 -8.87
C ASP A 17 -4.78 8.87 -10.09
N VAL A 18 -5.38 8.80 -11.27
CA VAL A 18 -4.65 8.58 -12.53
C VAL A 18 -3.77 9.79 -12.85
N GLU A 19 -4.29 10.99 -12.64
CA GLU A 19 -3.53 12.23 -12.79
C GLU A 19 -2.36 12.29 -11.81
N TYR A 20 -2.59 11.92 -10.54
CA TYR A 20 -1.54 11.85 -9.54
C TYR A 20 -0.43 10.87 -9.94
N ILE A 21 -0.79 9.65 -10.35
CA ILE A 21 0.18 8.63 -10.77
C ILE A 21 0.97 9.11 -12.00
N ASN A 22 0.30 9.69 -12.99
CA ASN A 22 0.97 10.21 -14.18
C ASN A 22 1.92 11.38 -13.84
N GLY A 23 1.50 12.28 -12.95
CA GLY A 23 2.34 13.36 -12.45
C GLY A 23 3.58 12.85 -11.70
N TYR A 24 3.38 11.86 -10.82
CA TYR A 24 4.46 11.17 -10.11
C TYR A 24 5.47 10.54 -11.09
N LEU A 25 4.99 9.77 -12.07
CA LEU A 25 5.82 9.13 -13.08
C LEU A 25 6.58 10.14 -13.95
N ALA A 26 5.94 11.25 -14.32
CA ALA A 26 6.61 12.31 -15.08
C ALA A 26 7.73 12.98 -14.27
N LYS A 27 7.55 13.12 -12.95
CA LYS A 27 8.52 13.74 -12.05
C LYS A 27 9.67 12.80 -11.69
N MET A 28 9.37 11.57 -11.26
CA MET A 28 10.35 10.62 -10.73
C MET A 28 10.96 9.74 -11.82
N HIS A 29 10.20 9.45 -12.88
CA HIS A 29 10.57 8.54 -13.96
C HIS A 29 10.41 9.15 -15.36
N PRO A 30 10.95 10.36 -15.64
CA PRO A 30 10.70 11.09 -16.88
C PRO A 30 11.12 10.34 -18.16
N ARG A 31 12.01 9.35 -18.02
CA ARG A 31 12.52 8.54 -19.14
C ARG A 31 11.81 7.19 -19.30
N ALA A 32 10.94 6.78 -18.37
CA ALA A 32 10.28 5.48 -18.47
C ALA A 32 9.23 5.46 -19.61
N GLY A 33 8.65 6.62 -19.95
CA GLY A 33 7.63 6.71 -21.00
C GLY A 33 6.36 5.94 -20.66
N LEU A 34 5.99 5.92 -19.38
CA LEU A 34 4.83 5.20 -18.86
C LEU A 34 3.61 6.13 -18.78
N GLN A 35 2.43 5.56 -18.95
CA GLN A 35 1.16 6.24 -18.76
C GLN A 35 0.18 5.34 -18.02
N CYS A 36 -0.37 5.85 -16.93
CA CYS A 36 -1.49 5.26 -16.23
C CYS A 36 -2.81 5.69 -16.88
N GLN A 37 -3.74 4.75 -16.99
CA GLN A 37 -5.12 4.97 -17.45
C GLN A 37 -6.04 3.93 -16.81
N VAL A 38 -7.33 4.24 -16.67
CA VAL A 38 -8.34 3.24 -16.29
C VAL A 38 -8.79 2.47 -17.54
N MET A 39 -8.86 1.14 -17.44
CA MET A 39 -9.44 0.27 -18.46
C MET A 39 -10.60 -0.52 -17.86
N GLU A 40 -11.69 -0.62 -18.63
CA GLU A 40 -12.89 -1.37 -18.27
C GLU A 40 -12.54 -2.83 -17.91
N GLY A 41 -13.04 -3.29 -16.76
CA GLY A 41 -12.79 -4.64 -16.24
C GLY A 41 -11.37 -4.92 -15.73
N LYS A 42 -10.45 -3.95 -15.74
CA LYS A 42 -9.06 -4.09 -15.26
C LYS A 42 -8.64 -3.04 -14.24
N GLY A 43 -9.45 -1.99 -14.06
CA GLY A 43 -9.09 -0.86 -13.20
C GLY A 43 -7.90 -0.10 -13.78
N ARG A 44 -6.92 0.24 -12.94
CA ARG A 44 -5.73 0.99 -13.36
C ARG A 44 -4.77 0.12 -14.15
N THR A 45 -4.35 0.64 -15.28
CA THR A 45 -3.37 0.01 -16.17
C THR A 45 -2.21 0.95 -16.42
N LEU A 46 -1.00 0.42 -16.44
CA LEU A 46 0.22 1.15 -16.73
C LEU A 46 0.77 0.68 -18.06
N THR A 47 0.80 1.56 -19.06
CA THR A 47 1.20 1.24 -20.42
C THR A 47 2.51 1.95 -20.78
N SER A 48 3.43 1.23 -21.41
CA SER A 48 4.64 1.81 -21.98
C SER A 48 4.37 2.41 -23.36
N LYS A 49 4.82 3.66 -23.57
CA LYS A 49 4.86 4.35 -24.88
C LYS A 49 6.14 4.05 -25.66
N LYS A 50 7.00 3.19 -25.14
CA LYS A 50 8.29 2.81 -25.73
C LYS A 50 8.31 1.32 -26.04
N HIS A 51 9.03 0.98 -27.10
CA HIS A 51 9.41 -0.40 -27.38
C HIS A 51 10.50 -0.83 -26.39
N HIS A 52 10.34 -2.02 -25.83
CA HIS A 52 11.32 -2.66 -24.95
C HIS A 52 11.76 -3.98 -25.58
N LYS A 53 13.04 -4.32 -25.41
CA LYS A 53 13.61 -5.62 -25.74
C LYS A 53 13.62 -6.52 -24.51
N ILE A 54 13.77 -7.82 -24.75
CA ILE A 54 13.91 -8.80 -23.66
C ILE A 54 15.16 -8.43 -22.84
N GLY A 55 14.98 -8.31 -21.52
CA GLY A 55 16.02 -7.90 -20.59
C GLY A 55 16.10 -6.39 -20.32
N ASP A 56 15.32 -5.57 -21.03
CA ASP A 56 15.27 -4.13 -20.76
C ASP A 56 14.61 -3.84 -19.41
N VAL A 57 15.17 -2.88 -18.68
CA VAL A 57 14.56 -2.34 -17.47
C VAL A 57 13.59 -1.24 -17.87
N ILE A 58 12.30 -1.44 -17.61
CA ILE A 58 11.24 -0.48 -17.93
C ILE A 58 11.31 0.75 -17.01
N PHE A 59 11.34 0.51 -15.70
CA PHE A 59 11.62 1.49 -14.65
C PHE A 59 11.95 0.76 -13.34
N VAL A 60 12.47 1.49 -12.34
CA VAL A 60 12.79 0.97 -11.01
C VAL A 60 12.09 1.84 -9.99
N GLU A 61 11.25 1.23 -9.16
CA GLU A 61 10.49 1.91 -8.11
C GLU A 61 11.00 1.46 -6.73
N PRO A 62 11.40 2.38 -5.84
CA PRO A 62 11.66 1.99 -4.46
C PRO A 62 10.34 1.61 -3.77
N PRO A 63 10.36 0.66 -2.82
CA PRO A 63 9.16 0.36 -2.03
C PRO A 63 8.69 1.60 -1.29
N LEU A 64 7.37 1.79 -1.25
CA LEU A 64 6.75 2.93 -0.55
C LEU A 64 7.09 2.94 0.94
N HIS A 65 7.05 1.76 1.56
CA HIS A 65 7.36 1.56 2.95
C HIS A 65 7.97 0.17 3.12
N ILE A 66 9.01 0.05 3.93
CA ILE A 66 9.62 -1.22 4.31
C ILE A 66 9.47 -1.36 5.81
N VAL A 67 8.89 -2.47 6.23
CA VAL A 67 8.77 -2.83 7.64
C VAL A 67 9.53 -4.13 7.84
N CYS A 68 10.37 -4.16 8.87
CA CYS A 68 11.18 -5.29 9.23
C CYS A 68 10.91 -5.65 10.68
N GLU A 69 11.05 -6.94 10.98
CA GLU A 69 11.11 -7.41 12.35
C GLU A 69 12.48 -7.03 12.92
N GLU A 70 12.49 -6.19 13.95
CA GLU A 70 13.70 -5.93 14.72
C GLU A 70 13.64 -6.79 15.98
N ALA A 71 14.63 -7.68 16.13
CA ALA A 71 14.68 -8.57 17.27
C ALA A 71 14.80 -7.76 18.57
N GLY A 72 13.82 -7.91 19.45
CA GLY A 72 13.76 -7.17 20.71
C GLY A 72 13.06 -5.82 20.64
N ASP A 73 12.38 -5.50 19.53
CA ASP A 73 11.45 -4.36 19.48
C ASP A 73 10.27 -4.64 20.45
N PRO A 74 10.12 -3.84 21.53
CA PRO A 74 9.13 -4.12 22.56
C PRO A 74 7.69 -3.97 22.04
N ASP A 75 7.44 -3.12 21.05
CA ASP A 75 6.11 -2.89 20.51
C ASP A 75 5.71 -4.05 19.59
N PHE A 76 6.65 -4.54 18.78
CA PHE A 76 6.40 -5.70 17.93
C PHE A 76 6.19 -6.99 18.74
N GLU A 77 6.94 -7.18 19.82
CA GLU A 77 6.74 -8.32 20.72
C GLU A 77 5.39 -8.25 21.44
N GLU A 78 4.85 -7.05 21.68
CA GLU A 78 3.49 -6.90 22.22
C GLU A 78 2.43 -7.28 21.19
N ILE A 79 2.60 -6.90 19.92
CA ILE A 79 1.72 -7.33 18.83
C ILE A 79 1.69 -8.85 18.71
N LYS A 80 2.86 -9.51 18.79
CA LYS A 80 2.94 -10.99 18.78
C LYS A 80 2.13 -11.60 19.91
N LYS A 81 2.29 -11.08 21.14
CA LYS A 81 1.51 -11.56 22.29
C LYS A 81 0.02 -11.34 22.09
N LEU A 82 -0.42 -10.21 21.55
CA LEU A 82 -1.83 -9.97 21.26
C LEU A 82 -2.38 -10.98 20.24
N CYS A 83 -1.64 -11.26 19.17
CA CYS A 83 -2.00 -12.31 18.21
C CYS A 83 -2.06 -13.71 18.85
N ASP A 84 -1.11 -14.03 19.73
CA ASP A 84 -1.03 -15.35 20.37
C ASP A 84 -2.09 -15.56 21.48
N VAL A 85 -2.40 -14.51 22.25
CA VAL A 85 -3.27 -14.58 23.44
C VAL A 85 -4.74 -14.45 23.06
N GLU A 86 -5.08 -13.53 22.16
CA GLU A 86 -6.49 -13.24 21.84
C GLU A 86 -7.05 -14.23 20.81
N GLY A 87 -6.22 -14.96 20.07
CA GLY A 87 -6.62 -16.05 19.16
C GLY A 87 -7.59 -15.65 18.02
N ASP A 88 -8.01 -14.39 17.97
CA ASP A 88 -9.06 -13.82 17.12
C ASP A 88 -8.50 -12.74 16.17
N MET A 89 -7.17 -12.69 16.03
CA MET A 89 -6.52 -11.81 15.07
C MET A 89 -6.48 -12.51 13.70
N ASP A 90 -7.11 -11.91 12.70
CA ASP A 90 -7.27 -12.47 11.35
C ASP A 90 -5.96 -12.62 10.56
N TYR A 91 -4.90 -11.91 10.95
CA TYR A 91 -3.65 -11.81 10.18
C TYR A 91 -2.41 -12.11 11.02
N ASP A 92 -1.29 -12.37 10.36
CA ASP A 92 0.00 -12.51 11.05
C ASP A 92 0.45 -11.17 11.70
N PRO A 93 1.20 -11.21 12.83
CA PRO A 93 1.68 -10.02 13.54
C PRO A 93 2.34 -8.96 12.65
N LEU A 94 3.05 -9.38 11.60
CA LEU A 94 3.76 -8.47 10.69
C LEU A 94 2.79 -7.56 9.90
N TRP A 95 1.56 -7.99 9.63
CA TRP A 95 0.55 -7.17 8.97
C TRP A 95 0.10 -6.01 9.85
N TYR A 96 -0.15 -6.28 11.13
CA TYR A 96 -0.48 -5.25 12.11
C TYR A 96 0.71 -4.34 12.39
N TRP A 97 1.93 -4.89 12.41
CA TRP A 97 3.13 -4.07 12.52
C TRP A 97 3.29 -3.12 11.34
N CYS A 98 3.08 -3.63 10.12
CA CYS A 98 3.11 -2.82 8.92
C CYS A 98 2.09 -1.68 8.96
N SER A 99 0.86 -1.96 9.39
CA SER A 99 -0.18 -0.93 9.47
C SER A 99 0.17 0.15 10.49
N LEU A 100 0.60 -0.22 11.70
CA LEU A 100 1.01 0.73 12.74
C LEU A 100 2.19 1.61 12.31
N ARG A 101 3.18 1.04 11.61
CA ARG A 101 4.34 1.79 11.09
C ARG A 101 4.02 2.68 9.89
N SER A 102 2.90 2.42 9.21
CA SER A 102 2.42 3.24 8.09
C SER A 102 1.61 4.47 8.50
N LEU A 103 1.24 4.60 9.78
CA LEU A 103 0.42 5.72 10.28
C LEU A 103 1.17 7.06 10.16
N THR A 104 0.47 8.06 9.62
CA THR A 104 0.92 9.44 9.56
C THR A 104 0.40 10.24 10.76
N ASP A 105 0.93 11.45 10.97
CA ASP A 105 0.45 12.34 12.04
C ASP A 105 -1.04 12.70 11.90
N ALA A 106 -1.56 12.68 10.67
CA ALA A 106 -2.98 12.95 10.40
C ALA A 106 -3.89 11.79 10.82
N ASP A 107 -3.36 10.57 10.88
CA ASP A 107 -4.11 9.37 11.24
C ASP A 107 -4.24 9.22 12.76
N LEU A 108 -3.45 9.96 13.53
CA LEU A 108 -3.47 9.93 14.99
C LEU A 108 -4.49 10.94 15.53
N PRO A 109 -5.29 10.57 16.54
CA PRO A 109 -6.19 11.52 17.18
C PRO A 109 -5.39 12.65 17.83
N SER A 110 -5.93 13.88 17.76
CA SER A 110 -5.26 15.16 18.13
C SER A 110 -4.59 15.20 19.52
N ASN A 111 -4.90 14.26 20.41
CA ASN A 111 -4.37 14.12 21.76
C ASN A 111 -3.26 13.07 21.89
N SER A 112 -2.89 12.39 20.81
CA SER A 112 -1.83 11.38 20.79
C SER A 112 -0.47 12.06 20.72
N LYS A 113 0.41 11.75 21.67
CA LYS A 113 1.82 12.15 21.60
C LYS A 113 2.59 11.03 20.92
N ARG A 114 3.37 11.36 19.88
CA ARG A 114 4.37 10.43 19.35
C ARG A 114 5.36 10.09 20.47
N VAL A 115 5.47 8.82 20.80
CA VAL A 115 6.65 8.29 21.46
C VAL A 115 7.67 8.12 20.34
N ALA A 116 8.81 8.81 20.43
CA ALA A 116 9.87 8.62 19.45
C ALA A 116 10.42 7.20 19.63
N LEU A 117 10.26 6.38 18.59
CA LEU A 117 10.89 5.07 18.45
C LEU A 117 12.27 5.26 17.81
#